data_AF-A0A9D1DUV4-F1
#
_entry.id   AF-A0A9D1DUV4-F1
#
_cell.length_a   1.000
_cell.length_b   1.000
_cell.length_c   1.000
_cell.angle_alpha   90.00
_cell.angle_beta   90.00
_cell.angle_gamma   90.00
#
_symmetry.space_group_name_H-M   'P 1'
#
loop_
_entity.id
_entity.type
_entity.pdbx_description
1 polymer ?
#
loop_
_entity_poly.entity_id
_entity_poly.type
_entity_poly.pdbx_seq_one_letter_code
_entity_poly.pdbx_strand_id
1 'polypeptide(L)'
;MRKAKIKNVKVMIGSGEHSMFLNVPKGKKVMLEDGTFIRAGITSEEARNEFLERENKIIEEIEKEQLKENVKKKVLSIFKRI
;
A
#
# COMPACT_ATOMS: atom_id res chain seq x y z
N MET A 1 22.04 -17.83 24.06
CA MET A 1 22.18 -16.36 23.99
C MET A 1 20.80 -15.72 23.83
N ARG A 2 20.34 -14.88 24.78
CA ARG A 2 19.09 -14.12 24.61
C ARG A 2 19.34 -13.01 23.59
N LYS A 3 18.76 -13.09 22.39
CA LYS A 3 18.82 -12.00 21.40
C LYS A 3 18.25 -10.73 22.06
N ALA A 4 19.06 -9.67 22.14
CA ALA A 4 18.57 -8.38 22.61
C ALA A 4 17.40 -7.95 21.70
N LYS A 5 16.22 -7.69 22.28
CA LYS A 5 15.07 -7.17 21.52
C LYS A 5 15.48 -5.80 20.95
N ILE A 6 15.58 -5.71 19.61
CA ILE A 6 15.79 -4.43 18.92
C ILE A 6 14.59 -3.54 19.24
N LYS A 7 14.83 -2.50 20.06
CA LYS A 7 13.78 -1.56 20.49
C LYS A 7 13.50 -0.49 19.44
N ASN A 8 14.55 -0.03 18.75
CA ASN A 8 14.49 1.01 17.73
C ASN A 8 15.08 0.50 16.41
N VAL A 9 14.52 0.94 15.29
CA VAL A 9 14.96 0.63 13.94
C VAL A 9 15.19 1.93 13.16
N LYS A 10 16.10 1.90 12.19
CA LYS A 10 16.32 3.03 11.30
C LYS A 10 15.34 2.96 10.13
N VAL A 11 14.61 4.04 9.91
CA VAL A 11 13.72 4.22 8.75
C VAL A 11 14.38 5.24 7.82
N MET A 12 14.56 4.88 6.56
CA MET A 12 15.08 5.78 5.53
C MET A 12 13.93 6.59 4.93
N ILE A 13 14.10 7.90 4.84
CA ILE A 13 13.19 8.83 4.16
C ILE A 13 13.96 9.50 3.03
N GLY A 14 13.36 9.61 1.86
CA GLY A 14 14.01 10.14 0.66
C GLY A 14 14.78 9.07 -0.11
N SER A 15 15.51 9.52 -1.14
CA SER A 15 16.28 8.65 -2.04
C SER A 15 17.63 9.29 -2.38
N GLY A 16 18.63 8.43 -2.64
CA GLY A 16 19.98 8.86 -3.03
C GLY A 16 20.68 9.74 -1.98
N GLU A 17 21.34 10.79 -2.45
CA GLU A 17 22.15 11.71 -1.64
C GLU A 17 21.32 12.54 -0.64
N HIS A 18 20.01 12.71 -0.89
CA HIS A 18 19.10 13.48 -0.03
C HIS A 18 18.32 12.59 0.94
N SER A 19 18.79 11.37 1.20
CA SER A 19 18.15 10.46 2.15
C SER A 19 18.52 10.78 3.60
N MET A 20 17.55 10.64 4.50
CA MET A 20 17.71 10.80 5.94
C MET A 20 17.26 9.53 6.67
N PHE A 21 17.95 9.15 7.75
CA PHE A 21 17.55 8.04 8.60
C PHE A 21 16.96 8.54 9.93
N LEU A 22 15.74 8.11 10.23
CA LEU A 22 15.09 8.34 11.52
C LEU A 22 15.19 7.10 12.41
N ASN A 23 15.53 7.28 13.67
CA ASN A 23 15.42 6.23 14.68
C ASN A 23 13.99 6.16 15.21
N VAL A 24 13.31 5.07 14.95
CA VAL A 24 11.89 4.88 15.28
C VAL A 24 11.71 3.62 16.11
N PRO A 25 10.88 3.62 17.17
CA PRO A 25 10.58 2.39 17.89
C PRO A 25 9.94 1.35 16.98
N LYS A 26 10.38 0.09 17.09
CA LYS A 26 9.87 -1.00 16.26
C LYS A 26 8.34 -1.11 16.38
N GLY A 27 7.66 -1.24 15.24
CA GLY A 27 6.22 -1.37 15.14
C GLY A 27 5.43 -0.06 15.14
N LYS A 28 6.08 1.09 15.39
CA LYS A 28 5.44 2.41 15.25
C LYS A 28 5.30 2.80 13.77
N LYS A 29 4.32 3.65 13.49
CA LYS A 29 4.09 4.21 12.15
C LYS A 29 4.71 5.61 12.07
N VAL A 30 5.35 5.90 10.94
CA VAL A 30 5.86 7.20 10.54
C VAL A 30 4.93 7.71 9.45
N MET A 31 4.43 8.93 9.57
CA MET A 31 3.66 9.58 8.52
C MET A 31 4.60 10.51 7.73
N LEU A 32 4.60 10.37 6.42
CA LEU A 32 5.27 11.29 5.50
C LEU A 32 4.37 12.49 5.20
N GLU A 33 4.96 13.54 4.64
CA GLU A 33 4.25 14.79 4.34
C GLU A 33 3.10 14.61 3.33
N ASP A 34 3.25 13.66 2.41
CA ASP A 34 2.23 13.27 1.43
C ASP A 34 1.07 12.43 2.03
N GLY A 35 1.11 12.19 3.35
CA GLY A 35 0.14 11.36 4.06
C GLY A 35 0.45 9.86 4.02
N THR A 36 1.56 9.43 3.40
CA THR A 36 1.96 8.02 3.35
C THR A 36 2.42 7.54 4.73
N PHE A 37 1.91 6.39 5.20
CA PHE A 37 2.36 5.78 6.45
C PHE A 37 3.36 4.65 6.21
N ILE A 38 4.50 4.70 6.88
CA ILE A 38 5.52 3.65 6.89
C ILE A 38 5.59 3.02 8.27
N ARG A 39 5.47 1.70 8.35
CA ARG A 39 5.61 0.96 9.62
C ARG A 39 7.07 0.56 9.85
N ALA A 40 7.61 0.96 11.00
CA ALA A 40 9.01 0.78 11.33
C ALA A 40 9.31 -0.67 11.72
N GLY A 41 10.26 -1.31 11.04
CA GLY A 41 10.82 -2.61 11.44
C GLY A 41 9.87 -3.78 11.22
N ILE A 42 9.03 -3.69 10.18
CA ILE A 42 8.26 -4.82 9.67
C ILE A 42 9.20 -5.91 9.13
N THR A 43 8.79 -7.16 9.23
CA THR A 43 9.50 -8.26 8.58
C THR A 43 9.24 -8.24 7.07
N SER A 44 10.10 -8.90 6.29
CA SER A 44 9.88 -9.04 4.84
C SER A 44 8.56 -9.75 4.52
N GLU A 45 8.11 -10.65 5.40
CA GLU A 45 6.84 -11.36 5.26
C GLU A 45 5.64 -10.44 5.53
N GLU A 46 5.69 -9.63 6.59
CA GLU A 46 4.67 -8.61 6.88
C GLU A 46 4.57 -7.59 5.74
N ALA A 47 5.70 -7.10 5.24
CA ALA A 47 5.75 -6.17 4.12
C ALA A 47 5.13 -6.78 2.85
N ARG A 48 5.42 -8.05 2.58
CA ARG A 48 4.84 -8.77 1.43
C ARG A 48 3.34 -8.93 1.56
N ASN A 49 2.84 -9.26 2.74
CA ASN A 49 1.41 -9.41 2.98
C ASN A 49 0.67 -8.06 2.81
N GLU A 50 1.21 -6.97 3.37
CA GLU A 50 0.64 -5.63 3.19
C GLU A 50 0.63 -5.21 1.70
N PHE A 51 1.67 -5.57 0.94
CA PHE A 51 1.72 -5.32 -0.51
C PHE A 51 0.65 -6.10 -1.27
N LEU A 52 0.52 -7.42 -1.01
CA LEU A 52 -0.47 -8.28 -1.67
C LEU A 52 -1.91 -7.83 -1.36
N GLU A 53 -2.20 -7.43 -0.12
CA GLU A 53 -3.52 -6.89 0.23
C GLU A 53 -3.85 -5.61 -0.54
N ARG A 54 -2.86 -4.74 -0.74
CA ARG A 54 -3.05 -3.50 -1.51
C ARG A 54 -3.24 -3.78 -2.99
N GLU A 55 -2.46 -4.70 -3.54
CA GLU A 55 -2.58 -5.13 -4.94
C GLU A 55 -3.97 -5.72 -5.21
N ASN A 56 -4.46 -6.62 -4.35
CA ASN A 56 -5.78 -7.22 -4.49
C ASN A 56 -6.91 -6.16 -4.46
N LYS A 57 -6.82 -5.16 -3.58
CA LYS A 57 -7.81 -4.07 -3.54
C LYS A 57 -7.86 -3.28 -4.84
N ILE A 58 -6.69 -2.97 -5.42
CA ILE A 58 -6.60 -2.25 -6.69
C ILE A 58 -7.22 -3.09 -7.81
N ILE A 59 -6.93 -4.40 -7.85
CA ILE A 59 -7.53 -5.31 -8.84
C ILE A 59 -9.06 -5.31 -8.71
N GLU A 60 -9.60 -5.47 -7.50
CA GLU A 60 -11.04 -5.44 -7.27
C GLU A 60 -11.70 -4.12 -7.71
N GLU A 61 -11.03 -2.98 -7.51
CA GLU A 61 -11.52 -1.67 -7.94
C GLU A 61 -11.57 -1.58 -9.47
N ILE A 62 -10.53 -2.02 -10.16
CA ILE A 62 -10.46 -2.06 -11.63
C ILE A 62 -11.57 -2.96 -12.19
N GLU A 63 -11.76 -4.16 -11.63
CA GLU A 63 -12.81 -5.08 -12.07
C GLU A 63 -14.22 -4.49 -11.90
N LYS A 64 -14.47 -3.80 -10.78
CA LYS A 64 -15.75 -3.11 -10.54
C LYS A 64 -15.99 -2.00 -11.55
N GLU A 65 -14.96 -1.23 -11.92
CA GLU A 65 -15.09 -0.19 -12.94
C GLU A 65 -15.37 -0.76 -14.33
N GLN A 66 -14.64 -1.81 -14.74
CA GLN A 66 -14.88 -2.50 -16.01
C GLN A 66 -16.29 -3.06 -16.08
N LEU A 67 -16.79 -3.65 -14.99
CA LEU A 67 -18.16 -4.17 -14.92
C LEU A 67 -19.19 -3.05 -15.11
N LYS A 68 -19.02 -1.91 -14.43
CA LYS A 68 -19.91 -0.74 -14.60
C LYS A 68 -19.94 -0.25 -16.04
N GLU A 69 -18.77 -0.18 -16.69
CA GLU A 69 -18.67 0.27 -18.07
C GLU A 69 -19.34 -0.71 -19.04
N ASN A 70 -19.16 -2.01 -18.83
CA ASN A 70 -19.80 -3.06 -19.61
C ASN A 70 -21.33 -3.04 -19.47
N VAL A 71 -21.85 -2.87 -18.24
CA VAL A 71 -23.29 -2.71 -18.00
C VAL A 71 -23.82 -1.47 -18.70
N LYS A 72 -23.13 -0.32 -18.60
CA LYS A 72 -23.52 0.92 -19.28
C LYS A 72 -23.60 0.73 -20.79
N LYS A 73 -22.60 0.10 -21.41
CA LYS A 73 -22.58 -0.23 -22.85
C LYS A 73 -23.75 -1.13 -23.23
N LYS A 74 -24.04 -2.16 -22.43
CA LYS A 74 -25.15 -3.10 -22.70
C LYS A 74 -26.51 -2.39 -22.62
N VAL A 75 -26.73 -1.55 -21.61
CA VAL A 75 -27.96 -0.75 -21.48
C VAL A 75 -28.13 0.18 -22.69
N LEU A 76 -27.11 0.93 -23.08
CA LEU A 76 -27.13 1.77 -24.28
C LEU A 76 -27.45 0.99 -25.55
N SER A 77 -26.94 -0.24 -25.69
CA SER A 77 -27.24 -1.09 -26.85
C SER A 77 -28.71 -1.51 -26.93
N ILE A 78 -29.37 -1.68 -25.78
CA ILE A 78 -30.81 -2.01 -25.70
C ILE A 78 -31.64 -0.80 -26.11
N PHE A 79 -31.32 0.39 -25.57
CA PHE A 79 -32.03 1.63 -25.91
C PHE A 79 -31.90 2.01 -27.38
N LYS A 80 -30.77 1.70 -28.05
CA LYS A 80 -30.62 1.95 -29.50
C LYS A 80 -31.44 1.01 -30.38
N ARG A 81 -32.03 -0.06 -29.83
CA ARG A 81 -32.85 -1.04 -30.57
C ARG A 81 -34.35 -0.80 -30.44
N ILE A 82 -34.77 0.18 -29.65
CA ILE A 82 -36.16 0.66 -29.50
C ILE A 82 -36.27 1.98 -30.27
#